data_AF-A0A1R1XJ49-F1
#
_entry.id   AF-A0A1R1XJ49-F1
#
_cell.length_a   1.000
_cell.length_b   1.000
_cell.length_c   1.000
_cell.angle_alpha   90.00
_cell.angle_beta   90.00
_cell.angle_gamma   90.00
#
_symmetry.space_group_name_H-M   'P 1'
#
loop_
_entity.id
_entity.type
_entity.pdbx_description
1 polymer ?
#
loop_
_entity_poly.entity_id
_entity_poly.type
_entity_poly.pdbx_seq_one_letter_code
_entity_poly.pdbx_strand_id
1 'polypeptide(L)' 'MDTPASKKFTLKLGTGFQHAKVTNSTGSRYNKSTVGRMIYHIYYAGLNSRTNWCTANRFLDLSDHMPITEQCTLDALE' A
#
# COMPACT_ATOMS: atom_id res chain seq x y z
N MET A 1 -1.11 9.26 5.66
CA MET A 1 -0.15 9.10 6.78
C MET A 1 1.18 8.61 6.22
N ASP A 2 2.35 9.02 6.71
CA ASP A 2 3.61 8.45 6.19
C ASP A 2 3.77 6.98 6.58
N THR A 3 4.58 6.22 5.82
CA THR A 3 4.84 4.80 6.07
C THR A 3 5.31 4.47 7.50
N PRO A 4 6.21 5.24 8.15
CA PRO A 4 6.61 4.93 9.53
C PRO A 4 5.45 5.12 10.52
N ALA A 5 4.64 6.17 10.30
CA ALA A 5 3.50 6.46 11.15
C ALA A 5 2.37 5.43 10.94
N SER A 6 2.12 4.99 9.69
CA SER A 6 1.12 3.96 9.40
C SER A 6 1.53 2.62 10.02
N LYS A 7 2.80 2.22 9.89
CA LYS A 7 3.31 1.00 10.56
C LYS A 7 3.16 1.06 12.07
N LYS A 8 3.48 2.19 12.71
CA LYS A 8 3.32 2.37 14.15
C LYS A 8 1.85 2.33 14.58
N PHE A 9 0.96 2.93 13.78
CA PHE A 9 -0.47 2.89 14.01
C PHE A 9 -0.99 1.45 13.94
N THR A 10 -0.66 0.72 12.88
CA THR A 10 -1.05 -0.68 12.71
C THR A 10 -0.51 -1.57 13.82
N LEU A 11 0.74 -1.38 14.26
CA LEU A 11 1.32 -2.13 15.38
C LEU A 11 0.52 -1.94 16.70
N LYS A 12 -0.02 -0.73 16.94
CA LYS A 12 -0.88 -0.46 18.11
C LYS A 12 -2.24 -1.16 18.04
N LEU A 13 -2.72 -1.54 16.86
CA LEU A 13 -3.99 -2.26 16.69
C LEU A 13 -3.89 -3.74 17.13
N GLY A 14 -2.69 -4.25 17.44
CA GLY A 14 -2.49 -5.55 18.09
C GLY A 14 -2.75 -6.77 17.21
N THR A 15 -3.10 -6.57 15.95
CA THR A 15 -3.39 -7.61 14.95
C THR A 15 -2.18 -7.71 14.03
N GLY A 16 -1.74 -8.94 13.70
CA GLY A 16 -0.55 -9.25 12.90
C GLY A 16 -0.65 -8.84 11.42
N PHE A 17 -1.14 -7.64 11.16
CA PHE A 17 -1.30 -7.07 9.83
C PHE A 17 0.05 -6.97 9.12
N GLN A 18 0.11 -7.55 7.95
CA GLN A 18 1.24 -7.44 7.05
C GLN A 18 1.05 -6.23 6.14
N HIS A 19 2.12 -5.48 5.95
CA HIS A 19 2.13 -4.31 5.09
C HIS A 19 2.46 -4.69 3.65
N ALA A 20 1.59 -4.37 2.70
CA ALA A 20 1.87 -4.54 1.29
C ALA A 20 3.03 -3.60 0.89
N LYS A 21 4.16 -4.17 0.49
CA LYS A 21 5.33 -3.39 0.06
C LYS A 21 5.11 -2.90 -1.36
N VAL A 22 4.86 -1.60 -1.52
CA VAL A 22 4.82 -0.96 -2.84
C VAL A 22 6.21 -1.02 -3.47
N THR A 23 6.33 -1.58 -4.68
CA THR A 23 7.63 -1.91 -5.31
C THR A 23 8.17 -0.83 -6.24
N ASN A 24 7.31 -0.06 -6.88
CA ASN A 24 7.70 0.91 -7.93
C ASN A 24 7.52 2.39 -7.52
N SER A 25 7.20 2.62 -6.24
CA SER A 25 6.99 3.96 -5.73
C SER A 25 7.28 3.98 -4.24
N THR A 26 8.10 4.95 -3.81
CA THR A 26 8.18 5.38 -2.41
C THR A 26 6.92 6.18 -1.99
N GLY A 27 5.90 6.20 -2.86
CA GLY A 27 4.55 6.71 -2.65
C GLY A 27 4.38 8.16 -3.07
N SER A 28 4.95 8.49 -4.20
CA SER A 28 4.89 9.82 -4.76
C SER A 28 3.50 10.17 -5.29
N ARG A 29 2.86 11.25 -4.82
CA ARG A 29 1.74 11.91 -5.54
C ARG A 29 2.31 12.66 -6.73
N TYR A 30 1.80 12.52 -7.95
CA TYR A 30 2.26 13.37 -9.06
C TYR A 30 1.45 14.68 -9.07
N ASN A 31 2.06 15.81 -8.70
CA ASN A 31 1.42 17.12 -8.80
C ASN A 31 2.35 18.08 -9.55
N LYS A 32 1.95 18.48 -10.77
CA LYS A 32 2.58 19.56 -11.56
C LYS A 32 4.11 19.56 -11.47
N SER A 33 4.75 18.42 -11.78
CA SER A 33 6.21 18.13 -11.73
C SER A 33 6.83 17.72 -10.38
N THR A 34 6.08 17.74 -9.27
CA THR A 34 6.59 17.36 -7.95
C THR A 34 5.98 16.05 -7.46
N VAL A 35 6.85 15.18 -6.97
CA VAL A 35 6.53 13.92 -6.29
C VAL A 35 6.12 14.24 -4.82
N GLY A 36 4.85 14.05 -4.47
CA GLY A 36 4.30 14.23 -3.12
C GLY A 36 4.45 12.99 -2.22
N ARG A 37 3.68 12.87 -1.14
CA ARG A 37 3.89 11.87 -0.06
C ARG A 37 2.99 10.63 -0.16
N MET A 38 3.50 9.49 0.31
CA MET A 38 2.73 8.25 0.42
C MET A 38 1.71 8.39 1.53
N ILE A 39 0.43 8.43 1.20
CA ILE A 39 -0.63 8.53 2.21
C ILE A 39 -1.58 7.36 2.23
N TYR A 40 -1.61 6.56 1.17
CA TYR A 40 -2.33 5.29 1.08
C TYR A 40 -1.41 4.13 1.41
N HIS A 41 -1.91 3.20 2.20
CA HIS A 41 -1.21 1.99 2.62
C HIS A 41 -2.21 0.84 2.61
N ILE A 42 -1.80 -0.33 2.14
CA ILE A 42 -2.64 -1.52 2.20
C ILE A 42 -2.05 -2.48 3.24
N TYR A 43 -2.92 -2.94 4.14
CA TYR A 43 -2.60 -3.88 5.21
C TYR A 43 -3.58 -5.04 5.13
N TYR A 44 -3.08 -6.25 5.35
CA TYR A 44 -3.87 -7.47 5.32
C TYR A 44 -3.53 -8.37 6.50
N ALA A 45 -4.49 -9.19 6.92
CA ALA A 45 -4.33 -10.23 7.93
C ALA A 45 -5.05 -11.50 7.46
N GLY A 46 -4.64 -12.65 7.97
CA GLY A 46 -5.28 -13.93 7.64
C GLY A 46 -4.99 -14.49 6.24
N LEU A 47 -4.03 -13.90 5.51
CA LEU A 47 -3.55 -14.48 4.26
C LEU A 47 -2.34 -15.38 4.52
N ASN A 48 -2.41 -16.60 4.00
CA ASN A 48 -1.35 -17.62 4.12
C ASN A 48 -0.18 -17.37 3.17
N SER A 49 -0.38 -16.56 2.13
CA SER A 49 0.64 -16.18 1.17
C SER A 49 0.82 -14.67 1.12
N ARG A 50 2.09 -14.26 0.94
CA ARG A 50 2.46 -12.86 0.78
C ARG A 50 1.91 -12.34 -0.55
N THR A 51 1.47 -11.08 -0.58
CA THR A 51 1.09 -10.38 -1.82
C THR A 51 2.15 -10.55 -2.91
N ASN A 52 1.73 -10.96 -4.11
CA ASN A 52 2.61 -11.18 -5.26
C ASN A 52 3.32 -9.89 -5.66
N TRP A 53 2.57 -8.79 -5.73
CA TRP A 53 3.11 -7.45 -5.93
C TRP A 53 2.13 -6.38 -5.44
N CYS A 54 2.66 -5.19 -5.18
CA CYS A 54 1.90 -3.99 -4.85
C CYS A 54 2.58 -2.80 -5.55
N THR A 55 1.84 -2.00 -6.30
CA THR A 55 2.37 -0.96 -7.20
C THR A 55 1.52 0.29 -7.13
N ALA A 56 2.15 1.47 -7.23
CA ALA A 56 1.43 2.71 -7.52
C ALA A 56 1.37 2.91 -9.03
N ASN A 57 0.20 3.25 -9.56
CA ASN A 57 0.03 3.52 -10.99
C ASN A 57 0.02 5.03 -11.25
N ARG A 58 1.09 5.51 -11.88
CA ARG A 58 1.31 6.94 -12.21
C ARG A 58 0.73 7.37 -13.55
N PHE A 59 0.23 6.43 -14.33
CA PHE A 59 -0.29 6.68 -15.67
C PHE A 59 -1.82 6.76 -15.70
N LEU A 60 -2.47 6.43 -14.58
CA LEU A 60 -3.90 6.57 -14.40
C LEU A 60 -4.19 7.89 -13.66
N ASP A 61 -4.82 8.82 -14.38
CA ASP A 61 -5.28 10.10 -13.85
C ASP A 61 -6.81 10.05 -13.62
N LEU A 62 -7.20 9.58 -12.42
CA LEU A 62 -8.60 9.42 -12.03
C LEU A 62 -9.02 10.41 -10.94
N SER A 63 -8.06 10.98 -10.22
CA SER A 63 -8.27 11.88 -9.09
C SER A 63 -6.97 12.62 -8.77
N ASP A 64 -6.98 13.49 -7.77
CA ASP A 64 -5.77 14.13 -7.26
C ASP A 64 -4.85 13.17 -6.46
N HIS A 65 -5.19 11.89 -6.44
CA HIS A 65 -4.48 10.79 -5.83
C HIS A 65 -4.08 9.71 -6.85
N MET A 66 -2.89 9.14 -6.66
CA MET A 66 -2.40 8.02 -7.46
C MET A 66 -2.97 6.69 -6.94
N PRO A 67 -3.58 5.86 -7.79
CA PRO A 67 -4.08 4.56 -7.38
C PRO A 67 -2.92 3.63 -6.97
N ILE A 68 -3.16 2.85 -5.91
CA ILE A 68 -2.30 1.76 -5.48
C ILE A 68 -3.05 0.46 -5.75
N THR A 69 -2.40 -0.48 -6.43
CA THR A 69 -2.95 -1.78 -6.79
C THR A 69 -2.08 -2.86 -6.16
N GLU A 70 -2.71 -3.87 -5.59
CA GLU A 70 -2.04 -5.08 -5.12
C GLU A 70 -2.66 -6.31 -5.75
N GLN A 71 -1.85 -7.35 -5.89
CA GLN A 71 -2.31 -8.69 -6.24
C GLN A 71 -1.99 -9.63 -5.08
N CYS A 72 -3.03 -10.24 -4.52
CA CYS A 72 -2.94 -11.29 -3.52
C CYS A 72 -3.45 -12.61 -4.09
N THR A 73 -2.85 -13.71 -3.63
CA THR A 73 -3.40 -15.05 -3.84
C THR A 73 -4.30 -15.36 -2.66
N LEU A 74 -5.53 -15.78 -2.95
CA LEU A 74 -6.48 -16.25 -1.93
C LEU A 74 -6.36 -17.77 -1.83
N ASP A 75 -5.27 -18.25 -1.24
CA ASP A 75 -5.22 -19.63 -0.79
C ASP A 75 -6.15 -19.74 0.42
N ALA A 76 -7.03 -20.75 0.40
CA ALA A 76 -8.19 -20.85 1.30
C ALA A 76 -7.91 -20.39 2.73
N LEU A 77 -8.81 -19.53 3.23
CA LEU A 77 -8.89 -19.15 4.65
C LEU A 77 -9.05 -20.46 5.44
N GLU A 78 -8.10 -20.79 6.32
CA GLU A 78 -8.31 -21.86 7.31
C GLU A 78 -9.16 -21.32 8.47
#